data_AF-A0A3D0SSC8-F1
#
_entry.id   AF-A0A3D0SSC8-F1
#
_cell.length_a   1.000
_cell.length_b   1.000
_cell.length_c   1.000
_cell.angle_alpha   90.00
_cell.angle_beta   90.00
_cell.angle_gamma   90.00
#
_symmetry.space_group_name_H-M   'P 1'
#
loop_
_entity.id
_entity.type
_entity.pdbx_description
1 polymer ?
#
loop_
_entity_poly.entity_id
_entity_poly.type
_entity_poly.pdbx_seq_one_letter_code
_entity_poly.pdbx_strand_id
1 'polypeptide(L)'
;IGQQLNFAMRQSSLFPDMVIQMVAIGEEAGSLGDMLAKVADFYEAEVDQKVDTLTTMIEPLLMAFLAGVVGTLVVAMYLPIFKLGAAI
;
A
#
# COMPACT_ATOMS: atom_id res chain seq x y z
N ILE A 1 9.86 -33.13 -19.96
CA ILE A 1 9.07 -32.32 -20.92
C ILE A 1 8.94 -30.95 -20.30
N GLY A 2 9.40 -29.88 -20.96
CA GLY A 2 9.27 -28.52 -20.41
C GLY A 2 7.81 -28.06 -20.46
N GLN A 3 7.28 -27.56 -19.34
CA GLN A 3 6.02 -26.83 -19.33
C GLN A 3 6.30 -25.36 -19.62
N GLN A 4 5.34 -24.70 -20.27
CA GLN A 4 5.38 -23.25 -20.49
C GLN A 4 5.39 -22.52 -19.14
N LEU A 5 6.19 -21.46 -19.03
CA LEU A 5 6.32 -20.64 -17.83
C LEU A 5 4.97 -20.03 -17.45
N ASN A 6 4.19 -19.56 -18.42
CA ASN A 6 2.86 -19.00 -18.15
C ASN A 6 1.94 -20.00 -17.42
N PHE A 7 2.04 -21.30 -17.74
CA PHE A 7 1.20 -22.33 -17.16
C PHE A 7 1.60 -22.61 -15.71
N ALA A 8 2.91 -22.66 -15.43
CA ALA A 8 3.43 -22.79 -14.07
C ALA A 8 3.06 -21.58 -13.20
N MET A 9 3.12 -20.37 -13.76
CA MET A 9 2.73 -19.13 -13.06
C MET A 9 1.23 -19.09 -12.75
N ARG A 10 0.36 -19.56 -13.66
CA ARG A 10 -1.09 -19.69 -13.38
C ARG A 10 -1.37 -20.62 -12.19
N GLN A 11 -0.58 -21.68 -12.06
CA GLN A 11 -0.78 -22.68 -11.02
C GLN A 11 -0.35 -22.21 -9.63
N SER A 12 0.53 -21.19 -9.54
CA SER A 12 0.98 -20.66 -8.25
C SER A 12 -0.02 -19.69 -7.60
N SER A 13 -0.95 -19.10 -8.36
CA SER A 13 -1.92 -18.08 -7.89
C SER A 13 -1.30 -16.84 -7.22
N LEU A 14 0.02 -16.66 -7.31
CA LEU A 14 0.75 -15.51 -6.77
C LEU A 14 0.89 -14.36 -7.76
N PHE A 15 0.72 -14.65 -9.05
CA PHE A 15 0.93 -13.70 -10.13
C PHE A 15 -0.39 -13.09 -10.60
N PRO A 16 -0.46 -11.76 -10.77
CA PRO A 16 -1.61 -11.12 -11.40
C PRO A 16 -1.83 -11.64 -12.82
N ASP A 17 -3.10 -11.67 -13.26
CA ASP A 17 -3.46 -12.13 -14.60
C ASP A 17 -2.74 -11.34 -15.71
N MET A 18 -2.51 -10.04 -15.49
CA MET A 18 -1.76 -9.19 -16.41
C MET A 18 -0.33 -9.71 -16.64
N VAL A 19 0.39 -10.03 -15.56
CA VAL A 19 1.77 -10.55 -15.62
C VAL A 19 1.82 -11.88 -16.36
N ILE A 20 0.87 -12.76 -16.07
CA ILE A 20 0.75 -14.07 -16.73
C ILE A 20 0.49 -13.91 -18.23
N GLN A 21 -0.34 -12.95 -18.63
CA GLN A 21 -0.62 -12.66 -20.05
C GLN A 21 0.62 -12.09 -20.76
N MET A 22 1.37 -11.19 -20.12
CA MET A 22 2.61 -10.65 -20.70
C MET A 22 3.65 -11.74 -20.92
N VAL A 23 3.80 -12.66 -19.97
CA VAL A 23 4.68 -13.83 -20.10
C VAL A 23 4.21 -14.77 -21.20
N ALA A 24 2.91 -15.04 -21.33
CA ALA A 24 2.37 -15.85 -22.41
C ALA A 24 2.65 -15.25 -23.80
N ILE A 25 2.45 -13.94 -23.96
CA ILE A 25 2.76 -13.21 -25.20
C ILE A 25 4.27 -13.27 -25.51
N GLY A 26 5.12 -13.13 -24.49
CA GLY A 26 6.58 -13.21 -24.65
C GLY A 26 7.06 -14.62 -25.02
N GLU A 27 6.43 -15.67 -24.50
CA GLU A 27 6.72 -17.05 -24.88
C GLU A 27 6.30 -17.35 -26.33
N GLU A 28 5.15 -16.86 -26.78
CA GLU A 28 4.68 -17.04 -28.16
C GLU A 28 5.49 -16.21 -29.18
N ALA A 29 5.89 -15.00 -28.81
CA ALA A 29 6.65 -14.09 -29.67
C ALA A 29 8.18 -14.30 -29.63
N GLY A 30 8.67 -15.20 -28.78
CA GLY A 30 10.11 -15.41 -28.56
C GLY A 30 10.83 -14.24 -27.86
N SER A 31 10.07 -13.33 -27.23
CA SER A 31 10.54 -12.12 -26.55
C SER A 31 10.32 -12.17 -25.04
N LEU A 32 10.39 -13.37 -24.46
CA LEU A 32 10.18 -13.62 -23.03
C LEU A 32 11.03 -12.72 -22.12
N GLY A 33 12.30 -12.49 -22.47
CA GLY A 33 13.20 -11.62 -21.71
C GLY A 33 12.68 -10.18 -21.62
N ASP A 34 12.23 -9.63 -22.74
CA ASP A 34 11.69 -8.26 -22.81
C ASP A 34 10.38 -8.13 -22.03
N MET A 35 9.53 -9.16 -22.07
CA MET A 35 8.28 -9.17 -21.30
C MET A 35 8.55 -9.30 -19.80
N LEU A 36 9.52 -10.11 -19.38
CA LEU A 36 9.92 -10.22 -17.97
C LEU A 36 10.54 -8.91 -17.45
N ALA A 37 11.29 -8.18 -18.28
CA ALA A 37 11.79 -6.86 -17.92
C ALA A 37 10.63 -5.88 -17.63
N LYS A 38 9.61 -5.83 -18.49
CA LYS A 38 8.42 -5.01 -18.24
C LYS A 38 7.64 -5.43 -17.00
N VAL A 39 7.60 -6.72 -16.69
CA VAL A 39 7.00 -7.22 -15.44
C VAL A 39 7.78 -6.72 -14.24
N ALA A 40 9.13 -6.69 -14.31
CA ALA A 40 9.96 -6.12 -13.26
C ALA A 40 9.67 -4.62 -13.06
N ASP A 41 9.64 -3.85 -14.14
CA ASP A 41 9.30 -2.41 -14.11
C ASP A 41 7.91 -2.17 -13.50
N PHE A 42 6.93 -3.04 -13.81
CA PHE A 42 5.60 -2.97 -13.24
C PHE A 42 5.60 -3.18 -11.72
N TYR A 43 6.31 -4.20 -11.23
CA TYR A 43 6.40 -4.47 -9.79
C TYR A 43 7.18 -3.37 -9.05
N GLU A 44 8.23 -2.81 -9.65
CA GLU A 44 8.95 -1.67 -9.10
C GLU A 44 8.02 -0.47 -8.93
N ALA A 45 7.26 -0.12 -9.97
CA ALA A 45 6.27 0.96 -9.90
C ALA A 45 5.17 0.69 -8.86
N GLU A 46 4.72 -0.56 -8.70
CA GLU A 46 3.72 -0.92 -7.67
C GLU A 46 4.30 -0.77 -6.26
N VAL A 47 5.57 -1.12 -6.05
CA VAL A 47 6.26 -0.93 -4.76
C VAL A 47 6.42 0.55 -4.45
N ASP A 48 6.90 1.35 -5.40
CA ASP A 48 7.08 2.79 -5.23
C ASP A 48 5.74 3.47 -4.90
N GLN A 49 4.68 3.15 -5.64
CA GLN A 49 3.34 3.69 -5.37
C GLN A 49 2.84 3.33 -3.97
N LYS A 50 3.10 2.11 -3.51
CA LYS A 50 2.74 1.69 -2.14
C LYS A 50 3.54 2.47 -1.10
N VAL A 51 4.85 2.66 -1.31
CA VAL A 51 5.71 3.44 -0.41
C VAL A 51 5.26 4.90 -0.33
N ASP A 52 4.94 5.52 -1.46
CA ASP A 52 4.43 6.89 -1.51
C ASP A 52 3.08 7.03 -0.81
N THR A 53 2.18 6.07 -1.01
CA THR A 53 0.88 6.05 -0.34
C THR A 53 1.05 5.92 1.17
N LEU A 54 1.90 5.02 1.63
CA LEU A 54 2.22 4.86 3.05
C LEU A 54 2.79 6.15 3.63
N THR A 55 3.71 6.79 2.93
CA THR A 55 4.31 8.06 3.35
C THR A 55 3.25 9.17 3.45
N THR A 56 2.37 9.26 2.46
CA THR A 56 1.27 10.24 2.44
C THR A 56 0.28 9.99 3.58
N MET A 57 0.05 8.75 3.98
CA MET A 57 -0.84 8.41 5.10
C MET A 57 -0.24 8.72 6.48
N ILE A 58 1.08 8.86 6.61
CA ILE A 58 1.73 9.19 7.88
C ILE A 58 1.34 10.60 8.35
N GLU A 59 1.27 11.57 7.45
CA GLU A 59 0.92 12.97 7.77
C GLU A 59 -0.46 13.12 8.45
N PRO A 60 -1.58 12.61 7.89
CA PRO A 60 -2.88 12.69 8.55
C PRO A 60 -2.94 11.92 9.87
N LEU A 61 -2.17 10.83 10.01
CA LEU A 61 -2.11 10.06 11.25
C LEU A 61 -1.43 10.86 12.37
N LEU A 62 -0.33 11.57 12.05
CA LEU A 62 0.33 12.50 12.96
C LEU A 62 -0.59 13.67 13.36
N MET A 63 -1.33 14.24 12.40
CA MET A 63 -2.31 15.30 12.68
C MET A 63 -3.42 14.82 13.63
N ALA A 64 -3.98 13.63 13.37
CA ALA A 64 -5.01 13.04 14.23
C ALA A 64 -4.49 12.78 15.64
N PHE A 65 -3.24 12.29 15.76
CA PHE A 65 -2.59 12.09 17.05
C PHE A 65 -2.41 13.41 17.80
N LEU A 66 -1.88 14.44 17.16
CA LEU A 66 -1.71 15.78 17.75
C LEU A 66 -3.06 16.38 18.18
N ALA A 67 -4.09 16.27 17.34
CA ALA A 67 -5.44 16.71 17.68
C ALA A 67 -5.99 15.99 18.92
N GLY A 68 -5.75 14.68 19.03
CA GLY A 68 -6.11 13.90 20.22
C GLY A 68 -5.40 14.38 21.49
N VAL A 69 -4.09 14.58 21.43
CA VAL A 69 -3.29 15.07 22.57
C VAL A 69 -3.75 16.46 23.00
N VAL A 70 -3.83 17.41 22.07
CA VAL A 70 -4.24 18.80 22.36
C VAL A 70 -5.68 18.85 22.85
N GLY A 71 -6.61 18.12 22.21
CA GLY A 71 -8.00 18.04 22.64
C GLY A 71 -8.14 17.50 24.06
N THR A 72 -7.36 16.48 24.41
CA THR A 72 -7.36 15.92 25.77
C THR A 72 -6.83 16.92 26.80
N LEU A 73 -5.76 17.67 26.48
CA LEU A 73 -5.20 18.70 27.36
C LEU A 73 -6.20 19.82 27.64
N VAL A 74 -6.92 20.29 26.61
CA VAL A 74 -7.97 21.31 26.75
C VAL A 74 -9.06 20.83 27.70
N VAL A 75 -9.59 19.62 27.49
CA VAL A 75 -10.61 19.05 28.38
C VAL A 75 -10.09 18.93 29.81
N ALA A 76 -8.87 18.44 30.01
CA ALA A 76 -8.26 18.30 31.33
C ALA A 76 -8.09 19.64 32.05
N MET A 77 -7.81 20.73 31.34
CA MET A 77 -7.69 22.08 31.90
C MET A 77 -9.04 22.72 32.24
N TYR A 78 -10.06 22.57 31.40
CA TYR A 78 -11.35 23.24 31.60
C TYR A 78 -12.33 22.46 32.48
N LEU A 79 -12.27 21.13 32.49
CA LEU A 79 -13.17 20.31 33.29
C LEU A 79 -13.13 20.63 34.81
N PRO A 80 -11.97 20.88 35.45
CA PRO A 80 -11.90 21.30 36.85
C PRO A 80 -12.56 22.66 37.09
N ILE A 81 -12.41 23.61 36.15
CA ILE A 81 -13.05 24.93 36.24
C ILE A 81 -14.57 24.78 36.25
N PHE A 82 -15.12 23.96 35.36
CA PHE A 82 -16.56 23.65 35.34
C PHE A 82 -17.03 22.96 36.62
N LYS A 83 -16.25 22.02 37.15
CA LYS A 83 -16.58 21.34 38.42
C LYS A 83 -16.56 22.28 39.61
N LEU A 84 -15.63 23.24 39.65
CA LEU A 84 -15.57 24.27 40.70
C LEU A 84 -16.74 25.25 40.57
N GLY A 85 -17.08 25.69 39.37
CA GLY A 85 -18.21 26.59 39.12
C GLY A 85 -19.58 25.98 39.39
N ALA A 86 -19.72 24.65 39.31
CA ALA A 86 -20.95 23.93 39.66
C ALA A 86 -21.07 23.61 41.16
N ALA A 87 -20.00 23.77 41.93
CA ALA A 87 -19.95 23.49 43.37
C ALA A 87 -20.25 24.74 44.24
N ILE A 88 -20.52 25.88 43.60
CA ILE A 88 -20.93 27.16 44.19
C ILE A 88 -22.34 27.47 43.72
#